data_AF-A0A947FMU7-F1
#
_entry.id   AF-A0A947FMU7-F1
#
_cell.length_a   1.000
_cell.length_b   1.000
_cell.length_c   1.000
_cell.angle_alpha   90.00
_cell.angle_beta   90.00
_cell.angle_gamma   90.00
#
_symmetry.space_group_name_H-M   'P 1'
#
loop_
_entity.id
_entity.type
_entity.pdbx_description
1 polymer ?
#
loop_
_entity_poly.entity_id
_entity_poly.type
_entity_poly.pdbx_seq_one_letter_code
_entity_poly.pdbx_strand_id
1 'polypeptide(L)'
;MAVITDVGLWELIKHLKQWLTNLNRANSARQRRSVEALRAVVIAARHTQAYLRLLNDTANQDHKQEAALSEMWTELGFKLTDLGLSKLAKRCDIKGRYWADPGCYEDEFLEKADVGLERMEQLARQLLARVERGKT
;
A
#
# COMPACT_ATOMS: atom_id res chain seq x y z
N MET A 1 -15.00 10.29 12.13
CA MET A 1 -15.12 8.97 12.81
C MET A 1 -15.18 7.85 11.77
N ALA A 2 -14.03 7.30 11.39
CA ALA A 2 -13.92 5.98 10.78
C ALA A 2 -12.69 5.33 11.41
N VAL A 3 -12.89 4.76 12.59
CA VAL A 3 -11.90 3.94 13.27
C VAL A 3 -11.52 2.83 12.30
N ILE A 4 -10.24 2.70 11.93
CA ILE A 4 -9.76 1.43 11.35
C ILE A 4 -9.73 0.46 12.53
N THR A 5 -10.92 -0.04 12.86
CA THR A 5 -11.13 -1.13 13.82
C THR A 5 -10.52 -2.40 13.24
N ASP A 6 -10.27 -3.39 14.09
CA ASP A 6 -9.97 -4.76 13.65
C ASP A 6 -10.95 -5.27 12.57
N VAL A 7 -12.17 -4.75 12.55
CA VAL A 7 -13.20 -5.03 11.52
C VAL A 7 -12.73 -4.60 10.12
N GLY A 8 -12.12 -3.43 9.96
CA GLY A 8 -11.64 -2.93 8.66
C GLY A 8 -10.49 -3.75 8.08
N LEU A 9 -9.67 -4.35 8.96
CA LEU A 9 -8.56 -5.23 8.57
C LEU A 9 -9.03 -6.64 8.23
N TRP A 10 -9.92 -7.21 9.05
CA TRP A 10 -10.54 -8.51 8.78
C TRP A 10 -11.24 -8.53 7.43
N GLU A 11 -11.96 -7.46 7.13
CA GLU A 11 -12.60 -7.25 5.86
C GLU A 11 -11.59 -7.20 4.70
N LEU A 12 -10.44 -6.55 4.90
CA LEU A 12 -9.35 -6.54 3.91
C LEU A 12 -8.81 -7.97 3.68
N ILE A 13 -8.54 -8.72 4.75
CA ILE A 13 -8.09 -10.12 4.68
C ILE A 13 -9.11 -11.02 3.96
N LYS A 14 -10.41 -10.81 4.18
CA LYS A 14 -11.49 -11.58 3.53
C LYS A 14 -11.48 -11.39 2.01
N HIS A 15 -11.42 -10.14 1.53
CA HIS A 15 -11.35 -9.89 0.09
C HIS A 15 -10.06 -10.40 -0.53
N LEU A 16 -8.95 -10.36 0.21
CA LEU A 16 -7.68 -10.90 -0.25
C LEU A 16 -7.72 -12.41 -0.50
N LYS A 17 -8.43 -13.19 0.34
CA LYS A 17 -8.59 -14.63 0.12
C LYS A 17 -9.32 -14.92 -1.19
N GLN A 18 -10.46 -14.27 -1.43
CA GLN A 18 -11.23 -14.45 -2.66
C GLN A 18 -10.43 -14.02 -3.90
N TRP A 19 -9.73 -12.88 -3.81
CA TRP A 19 -8.85 -12.40 -4.87
C TRP A 19 -7.75 -13.42 -5.18
N LEU A 20 -7.12 -14.00 -4.14
CA LEU A 20 -6.05 -14.99 -4.32
C LEU A 20 -6.55 -16.26 -5.01
N THR A 21 -7.73 -16.77 -4.64
CA THR A 21 -8.36 -17.90 -5.34
C THR A 21 -8.57 -17.60 -6.82
N ASN A 22 -9.05 -16.39 -7.14
CA ASN A 22 -9.24 -15.97 -8.53
C ASN A 22 -7.91 -15.80 -9.27
N LEU A 23 -6.86 -15.31 -8.58
CA LEU A 23 -5.54 -15.12 -9.14
C LEU A 23 -4.83 -16.45 -9.45
N ASN A 24 -5.00 -17.46 -8.60
CA ASN A 24 -4.43 -18.79 -8.84
C ASN A 24 -5.00 -19.44 -10.10
N ARG A 25 -6.23 -19.10 -10.49
CA ARG A 25 -6.87 -19.56 -11.74
C ARG A 25 -6.56 -18.66 -12.94
N ALA A 26 -5.95 -17.50 -12.73
CA ALA A 26 -5.65 -16.55 -13.79
C ALA A 26 -4.42 -16.97 -14.61
N ASN A 27 -4.30 -16.41 -15.81
CA ASN A 27 -3.14 -16.62 -16.66
C ASN A 27 -1.84 -16.04 -16.04
N SER A 28 -0.70 -16.51 -16.55
CA SER A 28 0.63 -16.12 -16.07
C SER A 28 0.89 -14.61 -16.17
N ALA A 29 0.32 -13.92 -17.16
CA ALA A 29 0.45 -12.48 -17.31
C ALA A 29 -0.20 -11.72 -16.15
N ARG A 30 -1.43 -12.09 -15.75
CA ARG A 30 -2.11 -11.48 -14.60
C ARG A 30 -1.40 -11.79 -13.29
N GLN A 31 -0.86 -13.01 -13.14
CA GLN A 31 -0.06 -13.37 -11.98
C GLN A 31 1.22 -12.54 -11.87
N ARG A 32 1.96 -12.34 -12.98
CA ARG A 32 3.17 -11.50 -12.99
C ARG A 32 2.86 -10.05 -12.62
N ARG A 33 1.85 -9.42 -13.23
CA ARG A 33 1.42 -8.06 -12.87
C ARG A 33 1.04 -7.93 -11.39
N SER A 34 0.41 -8.96 -10.83
CA SER A 34 0.06 -8.99 -9.41
C SER A 34 1.29 -9.04 -8.51
N VAL A 35 2.27 -9.89 -8.84
CA VAL A 35 3.55 -9.96 -8.12
C VAL A 35 4.31 -8.64 -8.20
N GLU A 36 4.38 -8.03 -9.39
CA GLU A 36 5.03 -6.75 -9.63
C GLU A 36 4.39 -5.63 -8.79
N ALA A 37 3.06 -5.52 -8.82
CA ALA A 37 2.33 -4.53 -8.02
C ALA A 37 2.55 -4.72 -6.51
N LEU A 38 2.50 -5.96 -6.02
CA LEU A 38 2.73 -6.25 -4.60
C LEU A 38 4.18 -5.94 -4.16
N ARG A 39 5.18 -6.22 -5.01
CA ARG A 39 6.57 -5.82 -4.76
C ARG A 39 6.71 -4.30 -4.72
N ALA A 40 6.05 -3.60 -5.62
CA ALA A 40 6.06 -2.14 -5.63
C ALA A 40 5.41 -1.53 -4.37
N VAL A 41 4.37 -2.14 -3.80
CA VAL A 41 3.82 -1.73 -2.48
C VAL A 41 4.86 -1.84 -1.37
N VAL A 42 5.63 -2.95 -1.34
CA VAL A 42 6.71 -3.14 -0.36
C VAL A 42 7.81 -2.08 -0.52
N ILE A 43 8.18 -1.77 -1.76
CA ILE A 43 9.17 -0.74 -2.07
C ILE A 43 8.67 0.63 -1.60
N ALA A 44 7.44 1.01 -1.96
CA ALA A 44 6.86 2.29 -1.57
C ALA A 44 6.78 2.46 -0.05
N ALA A 45 6.39 1.39 0.68
CA ALA A 45 6.39 1.40 2.14
C ALA A 45 7.78 1.71 2.72
N ARG A 46 8.83 1.08 2.19
CA ARG A 46 10.21 1.29 2.64
C ARG A 46 10.76 2.67 2.30
N HIS A 47 10.48 3.19 1.10
CA HIS A 47 10.84 4.56 0.74
C HIS A 47 10.17 5.56 1.67
N THR A 48 8.90 5.33 1.99
CA THR A 48 8.15 6.17 2.92
C THR A 48 8.76 6.13 4.33
N GLN A 49 9.10 4.94 4.84
CA GLN A 49 9.77 4.80 6.14
C GLN A 49 11.14 5.50 6.18
N ALA A 50 11.92 5.39 5.10
CA ALA A 50 13.22 6.07 5.00
C ALA A 50 13.06 7.59 5.02
N TYR A 51 12.06 8.12 4.30
CA TYR A 51 11.74 9.55 4.33
C TYR A 51 11.29 10.02 5.71
N LEU A 52 10.37 9.29 6.34
CA LEU A 52 9.89 9.63 7.70
C LEU A 52 11.03 9.64 8.72
N ARG A 53 11.97 8.70 8.62
CA ARG A 53 13.17 8.70 9.46
C ARG A 53 14.03 9.94 9.23
N LEU A 54 14.29 10.30 7.97
CA LEU A 54 15.05 11.50 7.63
C LEU A 54 14.37 12.77 8.17
N LEU A 55 13.04 12.85 7.99
CA LEU A 55 12.23 13.96 8.50
C LEU A 55 12.33 14.07 10.02
N ASN A 56 12.23 12.94 10.75
CA ASN A 56 12.37 12.92 12.21
C ASN A 56 13.78 13.30 12.67
N ASP A 57 14.82 12.87 11.94
CA ASP A 57 16.22 13.11 12.31
C ASP A 57 16.65 14.57 12.03
N THR A 58 16.04 15.24 11.04
CA THR A 58 16.49 16.55 10.55
C THR A 58 15.47 17.68 10.67
N ALA A 59 14.20 17.37 10.93
CA ALA A 59 13.05 18.28 10.84
C ALA A 59 12.93 19.03 9.50
N ASN A 60 13.64 18.57 8.47
CA ASN A 60 13.69 19.23 7.17
C ASN A 60 12.81 18.49 6.18
N GLN A 61 11.76 19.16 5.69
CA GLN A 61 10.90 18.63 4.64
C GLN A 61 11.62 18.70 3.29
N ASP A 62 11.54 17.61 2.52
CA ASP A 62 12.03 17.55 1.15
C ASP A 62 10.83 17.37 0.21
N HIS A 63 10.29 18.49 -0.27
CA HIS A 63 9.14 18.50 -1.16
C HIS A 63 9.34 17.70 -2.45
N LYS A 64 10.59 17.53 -2.90
CA LYS A 64 10.87 16.69 -4.07
C LYS A 64 10.67 15.22 -3.74
N GLN A 65 11.09 14.77 -2.57
CA GLN A 65 10.82 13.41 -2.10
C GLN A 65 9.34 13.19 -1.81
N GLU A 66 8.65 14.17 -1.24
CA GLU A 66 7.20 14.10 -1.00
C GLU A 66 6.43 13.96 -2.32
N ALA A 67 6.76 14.76 -3.34
CA ALA A 67 6.17 14.63 -4.68
C ALA A 67 6.43 13.24 -5.31
N ALA A 68 7.64 12.69 -5.15
CA ALA A 68 7.98 11.35 -5.64
C ALA A 68 7.19 10.25 -4.90
N LEU A 69 7.00 10.38 -3.59
CA LEU A 69 6.14 9.47 -2.82
C LEU A 69 4.69 9.58 -3.26
N SER A 70 4.19 10.79 -3.49
CA SER A 70 2.83 11.04 -4.00
C SER A 70 2.57 10.31 -5.32
N GLU A 71 3.46 10.47 -6.29
CA GLU A 71 3.38 9.81 -7.59
C GLU A 71 3.39 8.29 -7.44
N MET A 72 4.34 7.75 -6.67
CA MET A 72 4.50 6.32 -6.46
C MET A 72 3.25 5.67 -5.84
N TRP A 73 2.69 6.29 -4.79
CA TRP A 73 1.48 5.79 -4.14
C TRP A 73 0.24 5.93 -5.02
N THR A 74 0.16 6.99 -5.82
CA THR A 74 -0.93 7.19 -6.79
C THR A 74 -0.92 6.12 -7.88
N GLU A 75 0.25 5.86 -8.48
CA GLU A 75 0.41 4.83 -9.51
C GLU A 75 0.06 3.44 -8.97
N LEU A 76 0.47 3.14 -7.74
CA LEU A 76 0.08 1.91 -7.04
C LEU A 76 -1.43 1.81 -6.84
N GLY A 77 -2.10 2.92 -6.53
CA GLY A 77 -3.57 2.98 -6.44
C GLY A 77 -4.25 2.52 -7.73
N PHE A 78 -3.77 2.99 -8.89
CA PHE A 78 -4.28 2.56 -10.19
C PHE A 78 -3.99 1.08 -10.46
N LYS A 79 -2.72 0.65 -10.33
CA LYS A 79 -2.32 -0.74 -10.59
C LYS A 79 -3.10 -1.74 -9.73
N LEU A 80 -3.32 -1.44 -8.46
CA LEU A 80 -4.07 -2.30 -7.55
C LEU A 80 -5.57 -2.32 -7.85
N THR A 81 -6.12 -1.20 -8.35
CA THR A 81 -7.51 -1.14 -8.83
C THR A 81 -7.72 -2.09 -10.00
N ASP A 82 -6.84 -2.04 -11.00
CA ASP A 82 -6.88 -2.91 -12.19
C ASP A 82 -6.77 -4.40 -11.84
N LEU A 83 -6.09 -4.71 -10.72
CA LEU A 83 -5.94 -6.07 -10.22
C LEU A 83 -7.13 -6.56 -9.38
N GLY A 84 -8.09 -5.69 -9.07
CA GLY A 84 -9.24 -6.00 -8.21
C GLY A 84 -8.92 -5.96 -6.70
N LEU A 85 -7.83 -5.31 -6.31
CA LEU A 85 -7.39 -5.12 -4.93
C LEU A 85 -7.88 -3.78 -4.36
N SER A 86 -9.16 -3.45 -4.56
CA SER A 86 -9.71 -2.10 -4.34
C SER A 86 -9.51 -1.54 -2.93
N LYS A 87 -9.52 -2.38 -1.88
CA LYS A 87 -9.26 -1.94 -0.50
C LYS A 87 -7.79 -1.54 -0.29
N LEU A 88 -6.85 -2.24 -0.91
CA LEU A 88 -5.43 -1.87 -0.86
C LEU A 88 -5.16 -0.65 -1.75
N ALA A 89 -5.75 -0.63 -2.95
CA ALA A 89 -5.71 0.51 -3.87
C ALA A 89 -6.16 1.81 -3.19
N LYS A 90 -7.28 1.77 -2.44
CA LYS A 90 -7.79 2.95 -1.74
C LYS A 90 -6.82 3.50 -0.70
N ARG A 91 -6.06 2.62 -0.01
CA ARG A 91 -5.03 3.03 0.94
C ARG A 91 -3.84 3.67 0.23
N CYS A 92 -3.44 3.16 -0.93
CA CYS A 92 -2.42 3.77 -1.77
C CYS A 92 -2.86 5.16 -2.28
N ASP A 93 -4.10 5.32 -2.75
CA ASP A 93 -4.68 6.62 -3.14
C ASP A 93 -4.65 7.64 -1.97
N ILE A 94 -5.03 7.21 -0.77
CA ILE A 94 -4.95 8.07 0.43
C ILE A 94 -3.51 8.52 0.69
N LYS A 95 -2.53 7.61 0.60
CA LYS A 95 -1.11 7.95 0.78
C LYS A 95 -0.59 8.87 -0.33
N GLY A 96 -1.03 8.68 -1.58
CA GLY A 96 -0.69 9.56 -2.69
C GLY A 96 -1.13 11.00 -2.40
N ARG A 97 -2.40 11.19 -2.02
CA ARG A 97 -2.94 12.51 -1.67
C ARG A 97 -2.27 13.13 -0.45
N TYR A 98 -1.94 12.31 0.55
CA TYR A 98 -1.21 12.78 1.72
C TYR A 98 0.15 13.35 1.32
N TRP A 99 0.93 12.62 0.52
CA TRP A 99 2.26 13.09 0.10
C TRP A 99 2.23 14.23 -0.92
N ALA A 100 1.10 14.46 -1.60
CA ALA A 100 0.90 15.63 -2.45
C ALA A 100 0.82 16.93 -1.64
N ASP A 101 0.32 16.85 -0.41
CA ASP A 101 0.19 17.99 0.49
C ASP A 101 0.16 17.51 1.96
N PRO A 102 1.33 17.25 2.57
CA PRO A 102 1.42 16.76 3.94
C PRO A 102 0.86 17.76 4.97
N GLY A 103 0.93 19.06 4.69
CA GLY A 103 0.53 20.14 5.59
C GLY A 103 -0.99 20.32 5.70
N CYS A 104 -1.77 19.75 4.78
CA CYS A 104 -3.23 19.81 4.80
C CYS A 104 -3.91 18.76 5.70
N TYR A 105 -3.16 17.83 6.30
CA TYR A 105 -3.71 16.77 7.14
C TYR A 105 -3.19 16.86 8.56
N GLU A 106 -4.09 16.91 9.55
CA GLU A 106 -3.73 16.93 10.97
C GLU A 106 -2.98 15.64 11.38
N ASP A 107 -2.13 15.71 12.41
CA ASP A 107 -1.34 14.58 12.93
C ASP A 107 -2.20 13.35 13.27
N GLU A 108 -3.47 13.54 13.63
CA GLU A 108 -4.44 12.48 13.88
C GLU A 108 -4.84 11.71 12.59
N PHE A 109 -4.80 12.36 11.43
CA PHE A 109 -4.95 11.71 10.12
C PHE A 109 -3.71 10.89 9.78
N LEU A 110 -2.54 11.41 10.13
CA LEU A 110 -1.26 10.73 9.99
C LEU A 110 -1.20 9.47 10.82
N GLU A 111 -1.50 9.50 12.12
CA GLU A 111 -1.57 8.29 12.96
C GLU A 111 -2.53 7.24 12.40
N LYS A 112 -3.72 7.67 11.92
CA LYS A 112 -4.70 6.78 11.27
C LYS A 112 -4.18 6.18 9.95
N ALA A 113 -3.27 6.87 9.26
CA ALA A 113 -2.63 6.42 8.02
C ALA A 113 -1.30 5.68 8.26
N ASP A 114 -0.61 5.92 9.38
CA ASP A 114 0.76 5.49 9.68
C ASP A 114 0.79 4.06 10.22
N VAL A 115 -0.21 3.68 11.02
CA VAL A 115 -0.52 2.27 11.35
C VAL A 115 -0.78 1.42 10.08
N GLY A 116 -0.98 2.07 8.93
CA GLY A 116 -1.14 1.44 7.63
C GLY A 116 0.16 0.94 6.96
N LEU A 117 1.32 1.59 7.14
CA LEU A 117 2.50 1.30 6.28
C LEU A 117 3.11 -0.07 6.54
N GLU A 118 3.51 -0.34 7.78
CA GLU A 118 4.09 -1.62 8.18
C GLU A 118 3.12 -2.78 7.92
N ARG A 119 1.83 -2.58 8.22
CA ARG A 119 0.78 -3.57 7.97
C ARG A 119 0.52 -3.79 6.48
N MET A 120 0.57 -2.74 5.64
CA MET A 120 0.46 -2.86 4.19
C MET A 120 1.64 -3.63 3.61
N GLU A 121 2.86 -3.35 4.08
CA GLU A 121 4.05 -4.11 3.70
C GLU A 121 3.88 -5.59 4.10
N GLN A 122 3.48 -5.85 5.34
CA GLN A 122 3.29 -7.21 5.85
C GLN A 122 2.23 -7.96 5.04
N LEU A 123 1.09 -7.34 4.75
CA LEU A 123 0.03 -7.92 3.91
C LEU A 123 0.54 -8.20 2.49
N ALA A 124 1.26 -7.26 1.87
CA ALA A 124 1.82 -7.45 0.54
C ALA A 124 2.81 -8.62 0.50
N ARG A 125 3.69 -8.74 1.51
CA ARG A 125 4.61 -9.88 1.67
C ARG A 125 3.88 -11.20 1.84
N GLN A 126 2.82 -11.23 2.65
CA GLN A 126 2.01 -12.43 2.85
C GLN A 126 1.30 -12.88 1.58
N LEU A 127 0.86 -11.94 0.73
CA LEU A 127 0.25 -12.25 -0.57
C LEU A 127 1.29 -12.76 -1.56
N LEU A 128 2.45 -12.11 -1.64
CA LEU A 128 3.59 -12.57 -2.46
C LEU A 128 3.95 -14.03 -2.14
N ALA A 129 4.16 -14.34 -0.86
CA ALA A 129 4.51 -15.68 -0.42
C ALA A 129 3.42 -16.72 -0.72
N ARG A 130 2.14 -16.32 -0.85
CA ARG A 130 1.06 -17.23 -1.24
C ARG A 130 1.00 -17.43 -2.75
N VAL A 131 1.17 -16.37 -3.54
CA VAL A 131 1.21 -16.44 -5.00
C VAL A 131 2.43 -17.25 -5.48
N GLU A 132 3.57 -17.11 -4.83
CA GLU A 132 4.80 -17.84 -5.18
C GLU A 132 4.69 -19.33 -4.82
N ARG A 133 4.07 -19.69 -3.69
CA ARG A 133 3.82 -21.10 -3.32
C ARG A 133 2.83 -21.83 -4.22
N GLY A 134 1.81 -21.13 -4.72
CA GLY A 134 0.82 -21.70 -5.65
C GLY A 134 1.33 -22.00 -7.05
N LYS A 135 2.62 -21.75 -7.34
CA LYS A 135 3.28 -22.09 -8.61
C LYS A 135 4.03 -23.43 -8.57
N THR A 136 4.06 -24.08 -7.40
CA THR A 136 4.63 -25.42 -7.17
C THR A 136 3.55 -26.46 -7.26
#